data_AF-A0A7Y4L0Z4-F1
#
_entry.id   AF-A0A7Y4L0Z4-F1
#
_cell.length_a   1.000
_cell.length_b   1.000
_cell.length_c   1.000
_cell.angle_alpha   90.00
_cell.angle_beta   90.00
_cell.angle_gamma   90.00
#
_symmetry.space_group_name_H-M   'P 1'
#
loop_
_entity.id
_entity.type
_entity.pdbx_description
1 polymer ?
#
loop_
_entity_poly.entity_id
_entity_poly.type
_entity_poly.pdbx_seq_one_letter_code
_entity_poly.pdbx_strand_id
1 'polypeptide(L)'
;MELDLYLESVRRSVENATALADDQTRSVAQRLGATLDDAGRLALISALSDAAGEISRELSPGSVELRMAGGRPEFVVTPAPSQLTGPDEVDEEDDNDDSEAPDLALDADEPTARITLRLPMSVKNKVDEAANAEGISSNAWLMRTVMTELSESSRGRRGPGRPPRPPRPPRGGGMFGPDGPLGPNGPLGPDGVFGPDGVFGPDGPFGEEGVFGPERGRRDRDREGRRGDRDRRREGRGDRGGDREHRRGHHGPGQSFTGWAE
;
A
#
# COMPACT_ATOMS: atom_id res chain seq x y z
N MET A 1 -26.49 -2.11 31.64
CA MET A 1 -27.02 -1.52 32.88
C MET A 1 -28.32 -2.23 33.27
N GLU A 2 -28.51 -2.55 34.55
CA GLU A 2 -29.70 -3.27 35.05
C GLU A 2 -30.71 -2.28 35.65
N LEU A 3 -31.60 -1.73 34.80
CA LEU A 3 -32.63 -0.77 35.21
C LEU A 3 -33.61 -1.35 36.24
N ASP A 4 -33.82 -2.67 36.20
CA ASP A 4 -34.66 -3.42 37.12
C ASP A 4 -34.30 -3.17 38.60
N LEU A 5 -33.00 -3.07 38.91
CA LEU A 5 -32.53 -2.83 40.29
C LEU A 5 -32.90 -1.43 40.78
N TYR A 6 -32.82 -0.44 39.90
CA TYR A 6 -33.14 0.95 40.23
C TYR A 6 -34.65 1.13 40.42
N LEU A 7 -35.47 0.51 39.56
CA LEU A 7 -36.92 0.54 39.68
C LEU A 7 -37.40 -0.22 40.92
N GLU A 8 -36.79 -1.37 41.24
CA GLU A 8 -37.07 -2.10 42.48
C GLU A 8 -36.69 -1.29 43.73
N SER A 9 -35.61 -0.53 43.68
CA SER A 9 -35.24 0.40 44.76
C SER A 9 -36.29 1.50 44.95
N VAL A 10 -36.80 2.08 43.87
CA VAL A 10 -37.86 3.10 43.93
C VAL A 10 -39.13 2.49 44.51
N ARG A 11 -39.53 1.29 44.05
CA ARG A 11 -40.67 0.56 44.61
C ARG A 11 -40.52 0.31 46.10
N ARG A 12 -39.36 -0.20 46.53
CA ARG A 12 -39.07 -0.45 47.95
C ARG A 12 -39.09 0.84 48.78
N SER A 13 -38.64 1.96 48.21
CA SER A 13 -38.72 3.27 48.86
C SER A 13 -40.17 3.72 49.07
N VAL A 14 -41.04 3.53 48.07
CA VAL A 14 -42.48 3.84 48.17
C VAL A 14 -43.18 2.92 49.18
N GLU A 15 -42.83 1.63 49.20
CA GLU A 15 -43.35 0.67 50.20
C GLU A 15 -42.90 1.04 51.63
N ASN A 16 -41.65 1.44 51.81
CA ASN A 16 -41.13 1.91 53.10
C ASN A 16 -41.81 3.22 53.55
N ALA A 17 -42.02 4.17 52.64
CA ALA A 17 -42.69 5.43 52.94
C ALA A 17 -44.15 5.23 53.35
N THR A 18 -44.79 4.15 52.88
CA THR A 18 -46.18 3.79 53.21
C THR A 18 -46.29 2.74 54.33
N ALA A 19 -45.19 2.38 54.97
CA ALA A 19 -45.16 1.35 56.01
C ALA A 19 -46.07 1.69 57.20
N LEU A 20 -46.15 2.96 57.61
CA LEU A 20 -47.02 3.44 58.69
C LEU A 20 -48.44 3.83 58.24
N ALA A 21 -48.76 3.71 56.95
CA ALA A 21 -50.06 4.07 56.41
C ALA A 21 -51.13 3.00 56.69
N ASP A 22 -52.39 3.37 56.48
CA ASP A 22 -53.52 2.45 56.47
C ASP A 22 -53.46 1.45 55.30
N ASP A 23 -54.19 0.34 55.41
CA ASP A 23 -54.15 -0.75 54.42
C ASP A 23 -54.64 -0.34 53.03
N GLN A 24 -55.58 0.62 52.95
CA GLN A 24 -56.07 1.12 51.66
C GLN A 24 -54.97 1.92 50.94
N THR A 25 -54.27 2.80 51.67
CA THR A 25 -53.13 3.56 51.16
C THR A 25 -51.99 2.65 50.70
N ARG A 26 -51.68 1.59 51.47
CA ARG A 26 -50.64 0.62 51.09
C ARG A 26 -50.99 -0.17 49.81
N SER A 27 -52.26 -0.57 49.67
CA SER A 27 -52.76 -1.26 48.47
C SER A 27 -52.72 -0.37 47.21
N VAL A 28 -53.06 0.91 47.36
CA VAL A 28 -52.94 1.90 46.28
C VAL A 28 -51.49 2.09 45.87
N ALA A 29 -50.57 2.21 46.84
CA ALA A 29 -49.15 2.38 46.58
C ALA A 29 -48.52 1.17 45.86
N GLN A 30 -48.88 -0.06 46.24
CA GLN A 30 -48.41 -1.27 45.54
C GLN A 30 -48.91 -1.35 44.09
N ARG A 31 -50.18 -1.01 43.85
CA ARG A 31 -50.75 -1.00 42.49
C ARG A 31 -50.09 0.08 41.62
N LEU A 32 -49.89 1.27 42.17
CA LEU A 32 -49.18 2.36 41.51
C LEU A 32 -47.73 1.97 41.18
N GLY A 33 -47.01 1.38 42.14
CA GLY A 33 -45.64 0.91 41.93
C GLY A 33 -45.53 -0.08 40.78
N ALA A 34 -46.42 -1.07 40.72
CA ALA A 34 -46.44 -2.03 39.62
C ALA A 34 -46.77 -1.39 38.26
N THR A 35 -47.67 -0.40 38.22
CA THR A 35 -48.00 0.30 36.96
C THR A 35 -46.96 1.31 36.52
N LEU A 36 -46.18 1.85 37.46
CA LEU A 36 -45.15 2.86 37.19
C LEU A 36 -43.85 2.24 36.67
N ASP A 37 -43.67 0.92 36.78
CA ASP A 37 -42.44 0.24 36.36
C ASP A 37 -42.20 0.40 34.85
N ASP A 38 -43.22 0.14 34.03
CA ASP A 38 -43.12 0.24 32.57
C ASP A 38 -42.92 1.69 32.10
N ALA A 39 -43.69 2.63 32.65
CA ALA A 39 -43.58 4.04 32.32
C ALA A 39 -42.25 4.64 32.82
N GLY A 40 -41.80 4.23 34.01
CA GLY A 40 -40.54 4.63 34.62
C GLY A 40 -39.34 4.09 33.85
N ARG A 41 -39.38 2.84 33.41
CA ARG A 41 -38.35 2.25 32.55
C ARG A 41 -38.20 3.03 31.26
N LEU A 42 -39.31 3.31 30.58
CA LEU A 42 -39.28 4.06 29.32
C LEU A 42 -38.72 5.47 29.52
N ALA A 43 -39.14 6.16 30.58
CA ALA A 43 -38.64 7.49 30.92
C ALA A 43 -37.12 7.48 31.19
N LEU A 44 -36.62 6.48 31.93
CA LEU A 44 -35.19 6.32 32.19
C LEU A 44 -34.40 6.07 30.91
N ILE A 45 -34.89 5.19 30.03
CA ILE A 45 -34.22 4.92 28.74
C ILE A 45 -34.18 6.19 27.89
N SER A 46 -35.27 6.96 27.84
CA SER A 46 -35.31 8.22 27.11
C SER A 46 -34.29 9.22 27.66
N ALA A 47 -34.27 9.42 28.98
CA ALA A 47 -33.35 10.34 29.63
C ALA A 47 -31.87 9.94 29.42
N LEU A 48 -31.56 8.64 29.51
CA LEU A 48 -30.21 8.12 29.23
C LEU A 48 -29.82 8.28 27.76
N SER A 49 -30.78 8.16 26.83
CA SER A 49 -30.54 8.37 25.39
C SER A 49 -30.24 9.84 25.09
N ASP A 50 -31.00 10.76 25.68
CA ASP A 50 -30.78 12.20 25.54
C ASP A 50 -29.42 12.60 26.12
N ALA A 51 -29.08 12.10 27.32
CA ALA A 51 -27.79 12.33 27.95
C ALA A 51 -26.62 11.76 27.14
N ALA A 52 -26.76 10.56 26.56
CA ALA A 52 -25.75 9.99 25.67
C ALA A 52 -25.50 10.88 24.45
N GLY A 53 -26.56 11.43 23.86
CA GLY A 53 -26.47 12.34 22.73
C GLY A 53 -25.79 13.67 23.07
N GLU A 54 -25.99 14.19 24.27
CA GLU A 54 -25.32 15.38 24.78
C GLU A 54 -23.81 15.12 24.97
N ILE A 55 -23.46 14.05 25.69
CA ILE A 55 -22.07 13.62 25.94
C ILE A 55 -21.34 13.34 24.61
N SER A 56 -22.02 12.71 23.64
CA SER A 56 -21.43 12.44 22.33
C SER A 56 -21.09 13.71 21.54
N ARG A 57 -21.77 14.84 21.78
CA ARG A 57 -21.44 16.12 21.14
C ARG A 57 -20.19 16.74 21.76
N GLU A 58 -20.01 16.57 23.06
CA GLU A 58 -18.85 17.08 23.79
C GLU A 58 -17.58 16.26 23.54
N LEU A 59 -17.72 14.95 23.31
CA LEU A 59 -16.60 14.02 23.12
C LEU A 59 -16.00 13.98 21.69
N SER A 60 -16.55 14.72 20.74
CA SER A 60 -16.11 14.68 19.33
C SER A 60 -14.58 14.88 19.20
N PRO A 61 -13.85 14.03 18.46
CA PRO A 61 -14.35 13.07 17.46
C PRO A 61 -14.76 11.68 18.00
N GLY A 62 -14.75 11.47 19.33
CA GLY A 62 -15.36 10.31 19.97
C GLY A 62 -16.89 10.41 20.06
N SER A 63 -17.56 9.29 20.31
CA SER A 63 -19.02 9.22 20.47
C SER A 63 -19.43 8.28 21.61
N VAL A 64 -20.60 8.53 22.18
CA VAL A 64 -21.24 7.65 23.17
C VAL A 64 -22.63 7.33 22.68
N GLU A 65 -22.92 6.04 22.52
CA GLU A 65 -24.21 5.56 22.04
C GLU A 65 -24.87 4.65 23.09
N LEU A 66 -26.19 4.74 23.20
CA LEU A 66 -26.98 3.81 24.00
C LEU A 66 -27.55 2.71 23.10
N ARG A 67 -27.12 1.47 23.32
CA ARG A 67 -27.57 0.29 22.58
C ARG A 67 -28.49 -0.57 23.43
N MET A 68 -29.51 -1.17 22.82
CA MET A 68 -30.41 -2.11 23.46
C MET A 68 -30.00 -3.55 23.14
N ALA A 69 -29.67 -4.33 24.17
CA ALA A 69 -29.34 -5.76 24.06
C ALA A 69 -30.31 -6.58 24.92
N GLY A 70 -31.25 -7.29 24.28
CA GLY A 70 -32.22 -8.12 24.99
C GLY A 70 -33.08 -7.35 26.01
N GLY A 71 -33.40 -6.09 25.72
CA GLY A 71 -34.16 -5.21 26.63
C GLY A 71 -33.32 -4.52 27.71
N ARG A 72 -32.00 -4.76 27.74
CA ARG A 72 -31.06 -4.10 28.66
C ARG A 72 -30.33 -2.98 27.91
N PRO A 73 -30.27 -1.75 28.46
CA PRO A 73 -29.48 -0.67 27.89
C PRO A 73 -27.98 -0.87 28.18
N GLU A 74 -27.14 -0.59 27.19
CA GLU A 74 -25.68 -0.69 27.24
C GLU A 74 -25.07 0.55 26.58
N PHE A 75 -24.05 1.14 27.22
CA PHE A 75 -23.31 2.26 26.64
C PHE A 75 -22.15 1.74 25.80
N VAL A 76 -22.07 2.20 24.57
CA VAL A 76 -20.94 1.96 23.67
C VAL A 76 -20.20 3.28 23.51
N VAL A 77 -18.99 3.33 24.03
CA VAL A 77 -18.12 4.50 23.93
C VAL A 77 -17.10 4.24 22.83
N THR A 78 -17.08 5.10 21.82
CA THR A 78 -16.07 5.11 20.76
C THR A 78 -15.15 6.31 21.02
N PRO A 79 -13.97 6.12 21.61
CA PRO A 79 -13.06 7.24 21.88
C PRO A 79 -12.49 7.84 20.58
N ALA A 80 -12.08 9.10 20.65
CA ALA A 80 -11.36 9.76 19.57
C ALA A 80 -10.09 8.96 19.21
N PRO A 81 -9.69 8.87 17.93
CA PRO A 81 -8.48 8.15 17.52
C PRO A 81 -7.20 8.67 18.17
N SER A 82 -7.18 9.92 18.66
CA SER A 82 -6.09 10.52 19.45
C SER A 82 -6.10 10.15 20.95
N GLN A 83 -7.23 9.66 21.48
CA GLN A 83 -7.36 9.21 22.88
C GLN A 83 -7.05 7.71 23.05
N LEU A 84 -7.05 6.93 21.96
CA LEU A 84 -6.59 5.54 21.95
C LEU A 84 -5.06 5.38 22.13
N THR A 85 -4.35 6.49 22.40
CA THR A 85 -2.90 6.56 22.63
C THR A 85 -2.52 6.88 24.08
N GLY A 86 -3.49 6.97 25.01
CA GLY A 86 -3.23 7.11 26.46
C GLY A 86 -3.42 5.77 27.20
N PRO A 87 -2.62 5.45 28.22
CA PRO A 87 -2.71 4.18 28.95
C PRO A 87 -3.99 4.14 29.81
N ASP A 88 -4.78 3.08 29.69
CA ASP A 88 -5.81 2.75 30.69
C ASP A 88 -5.09 2.24 31.95
N GLU A 89 -5.25 3.02 33.02
CA GLU A 89 -4.78 2.74 34.37
C GLU A 89 -5.44 1.45 34.90
N VAL A 90 -4.62 0.46 35.25
CA VAL A 90 -4.98 -0.50 36.29
C VAL A 90 -4.57 0.13 37.63
N ASP A 91 -5.55 0.31 38.51
CA ASP A 91 -5.34 0.53 39.95
C ASP A 91 -4.45 -0.61 40.49
N GLU A 92 -3.16 -0.32 40.69
CA GLU A 92 -2.39 -0.88 41.80
C GLU A 92 -1.62 0.27 42.44
N GLU A 93 -2.02 0.60 43.66
CA GLU A 93 -1.20 1.33 44.61
C GLU A 93 0.11 0.55 44.80
N ASP A 94 1.18 0.93 44.10
CA ASP A 94 2.53 0.69 44.57
C ASP A 94 3.42 1.88 44.18
N ASP A 95 3.88 2.57 45.20
CA ASP A 95 5.05 3.43 45.13
C ASP A 95 6.15 2.67 44.38
N ASN A 96 6.63 3.18 43.24
CA ASN A 96 8.06 3.41 43.01
C ASN A 96 8.42 3.79 41.57
N ASP A 97 9.28 4.79 41.54
CA ASP A 97 10.38 5.02 40.59
C ASP A 97 10.05 5.77 39.28
N ASP A 98 10.25 7.08 39.40
CA ASP A 98 10.97 7.88 38.39
C ASP A 98 12.09 7.05 37.77
N SER A 99 11.86 6.54 36.56
CA SER A 99 12.93 6.07 35.70
C SER A 99 12.63 6.54 34.28
N GLU A 100 13.15 7.74 33.96
CA GLU A 100 13.38 8.22 32.60
C GLU A 100 14.13 7.13 31.81
N ALA A 101 13.39 6.34 31.03
CA ALA A 101 13.98 5.55 29.96
C ALA A 101 14.29 6.50 28.78
N PRO A 102 15.47 6.38 28.15
CA PRO A 102 15.88 7.31 27.11
C PRO A 102 14.95 7.22 25.91
N ASP A 103 14.46 8.38 25.49
CA ASP A 103 13.84 8.61 24.17
C ASP A 103 14.79 8.10 23.07
N LEU A 104 14.62 6.85 22.69
CA LEU A 104 14.97 6.43 21.33
C LEU A 104 13.84 6.93 20.45
N ALA A 105 13.89 8.23 20.16
CA ALA A 105 13.09 8.89 19.15
C ALA A 105 13.32 8.16 17.81
N LEU A 106 12.44 7.20 17.52
CA LEU A 106 12.15 6.82 16.15
C LEU A 106 11.63 8.10 15.50
N ASP A 107 12.21 8.47 14.35
CA ASP A 107 11.84 9.68 13.61
C ASP A 107 10.32 9.88 13.64
N ALA A 108 9.87 11.00 14.23
CA ALA A 108 8.47 11.29 14.50
C ALA A 108 7.57 11.37 13.23
N ASP A 109 8.16 11.17 12.05
CA ASP A 109 7.52 11.18 10.73
C ASP A 109 7.37 9.79 10.09
N GLU A 110 7.75 8.68 10.76
CA GLU A 110 7.53 7.35 10.20
C GLU A 110 6.12 6.82 10.53
N PRO A 111 5.27 6.53 9.51
CA PRO A 111 3.90 6.09 9.75
C PRO A 111 3.91 4.71 10.41
N THR A 112 3.47 4.63 11.67
CA THR A 112 3.28 3.37 12.38
C THR A 112 2.05 2.65 11.83
N ALA A 113 2.22 1.42 11.33
CA ALA A 113 1.11 0.61 10.84
C ALA A 113 0.49 -0.20 11.99
N ARG A 114 -0.80 0.00 12.27
CA ARG A 114 -1.54 -0.81 13.24
C ARG A 114 -1.86 -2.19 12.65
N ILE A 115 -1.42 -3.26 13.32
CA ILE A 115 -1.67 -4.64 12.90
C ILE A 115 -2.45 -5.38 14.01
N THR A 116 -3.62 -5.91 13.69
CA THR A 116 -4.39 -6.78 14.59
C THR A 116 -4.06 -8.24 14.32
N LEU A 117 -3.42 -8.92 15.28
CA LEU A 117 -3.02 -10.33 15.18
C LEU A 117 -3.94 -11.22 16.04
N ARG A 118 -4.38 -12.35 15.49
CA ARG A 118 -5.09 -13.40 16.24
C ARG A 118 -4.10 -14.50 16.59
N LEU A 119 -3.67 -14.54 17.84
CA LEU A 119 -2.77 -15.56 18.36
C LEU A 119 -3.56 -16.68 19.05
N PRO A 120 -3.19 -17.96 18.87
CA PRO A 120 -3.63 -19.02 19.77
C PRO A 120 -3.21 -18.71 21.21
N MET A 121 -4.04 -19.07 22.20
CA MET A 121 -3.78 -18.78 23.62
C MET A 121 -2.43 -19.29 24.12
N SER A 122 -1.97 -20.43 23.61
CA SER A 122 -0.66 -20.99 23.94
C SER A 122 0.52 -20.11 23.51
N VAL A 123 0.35 -19.31 22.46
CA VAL A 123 1.38 -18.39 21.97
C VAL A 123 1.35 -17.09 22.77
N LYS A 124 0.16 -16.55 23.03
CA LYS A 124 -0.02 -15.37 23.89
C LYS A 124 0.61 -15.58 25.27
N ASN A 125 0.34 -16.72 25.91
CA ASN A 125 0.87 -17.00 27.26
C ASN A 125 2.40 -17.05 27.29
N LYS A 126 3.04 -17.62 26.25
CA LYS A 126 4.51 -17.65 26.15
C LYS A 126 5.12 -16.27 25.95
N VAL A 127 4.45 -15.41 25.17
CA VAL A 127 4.86 -14.02 24.97
C VAL A 127 4.76 -13.24 26.27
N ASP A 128 3.64 -13.38 26.99
CA ASP A 128 3.44 -12.68 28.26
C ASP A 128 4.45 -13.14 29.33
N GLU A 129 4.75 -14.45 29.40
CA GLU A 129 5.76 -15.01 30.31
C GLU A 129 7.17 -14.47 29.99
N ALA A 130 7.56 -14.44 28.71
CA ALA A 130 8.86 -13.93 28.28
C ALA A 130 8.99 -12.41 28.48
N ALA A 131 7.92 -11.66 28.23
CA ALA A 131 7.86 -10.22 28.47
C ALA A 131 7.99 -9.89 29.97
N ASN A 132 7.29 -10.65 30.82
CA ASN A 132 7.37 -10.49 32.27
C ASN A 132 8.76 -10.86 32.84
N ALA A 133 9.42 -11.88 32.27
CA ALA A 133 10.80 -12.23 32.66
C ALA A 133 11.81 -11.13 32.32
N GLU A 134 11.53 -10.30 31.31
CA GLU A 134 12.36 -9.16 30.89
C GLU A 134 11.90 -7.82 31.48
N GLY A 135 10.80 -7.79 32.24
CA GLY A 135 10.25 -6.56 32.83
C GLY A 135 9.75 -5.56 31.78
N ILE A 136 9.38 -6.01 30.58
CA ILE A 136 8.88 -5.16 29.50
C ILE A 136 7.47 -5.59 29.06
N SER A 137 6.74 -4.71 28.36
CA SER A 137 5.41 -5.04 27.88
C SER A 137 5.45 -6.10 26.77
N SER A 138 4.41 -6.92 26.65
CA SER A 138 4.27 -7.92 25.58
C SER A 138 4.41 -7.31 24.18
N ASN A 139 3.93 -6.09 23.97
CA ASN A 139 4.07 -5.37 22.70
C ASN A 139 5.54 -4.96 22.43
N ALA A 140 6.25 -4.47 23.44
CA ALA A 140 7.66 -4.11 23.33
C ALA A 140 8.54 -5.35 23.11
N TRP A 141 8.24 -6.45 23.83
CA TRP A 141 8.91 -7.73 23.66
C TRP A 141 8.69 -8.30 22.26
N LEU A 142 7.45 -8.25 21.74
CA LEU A 142 7.14 -8.65 20.36
C LEU A 142 7.86 -7.79 19.33
N MET A 143 7.86 -6.46 19.51
CA MET A 143 8.55 -5.54 18.62
C MET A 143 10.06 -5.80 18.60
N ARG A 144 10.68 -5.97 19.77
CA ARG A 144 12.10 -6.32 19.90
C ARG A 144 12.42 -7.67 19.27
N THR A 145 11.57 -8.67 19.49
CA THR A 145 11.73 -10.01 18.89
C THR A 145 11.66 -9.94 17.38
N VAL A 146 10.66 -9.25 16.83
CA VAL A 146 10.50 -9.04 15.37
C VAL A 146 11.67 -8.26 14.80
N MET A 147 12.10 -7.17 15.44
CA MET A 147 13.28 -6.41 15.01
C MET A 147 14.55 -7.24 15.06
N THR A 148 14.72 -8.06 16.10
CA THR A 148 15.88 -8.93 16.26
C THR A 148 15.91 -9.98 15.15
N GLU A 149 14.82 -10.70 14.92
CA GLU A 149 14.68 -11.70 13.86
C GLU A 149 14.86 -11.11 12.45
N LEU A 150 14.28 -9.93 12.18
CA LEU A 150 14.48 -9.22 10.92
C LEU A 150 15.94 -8.76 10.76
N SER A 151 16.57 -8.31 11.85
CA SER A 151 17.97 -7.92 11.84
C SER A 151 18.90 -9.12 11.66
N GLU A 152 18.62 -10.27 12.26
CA GLU A 152 19.39 -11.50 12.14
C GLU A 152 19.23 -12.12 10.76
N SER A 153 18.01 -12.13 10.23
CA SER A 153 17.73 -12.49 8.83
C SER A 153 18.47 -11.58 7.84
N SER A 154 18.60 -10.28 8.16
CA SER A 154 19.37 -9.33 7.35
C SER A 154 20.89 -9.50 7.49
N ARG A 155 21.39 -9.89 8.68
CA ARG A 155 22.80 -10.20 8.96
C ARG A 155 23.23 -11.51 8.30
N GLY A 156 22.36 -12.52 8.25
CA GLY A 156 22.57 -13.75 7.48
C GLY A 156 22.63 -13.52 5.96
N ARG A 157 21.99 -12.47 5.45
CA ARG A 157 22.11 -12.02 4.06
C ARG A 157 23.31 -11.08 3.82
N ARG A 158 23.82 -10.44 4.88
CA ARG A 158 25.04 -9.63 4.90
C ARG A 158 26.16 -10.36 5.65
N GLY A 159 26.66 -11.45 5.04
CA GLY A 159 27.96 -11.99 5.44
C GLY A 159 29.06 -10.91 5.37
N PRO A 160 30.15 -11.06 6.13
CA PRO A 160 31.16 -10.02 6.27
C PRO A 160 31.67 -9.58 4.89
N GLY A 161 31.52 -8.27 4.65
CA GLY A 161 32.01 -7.62 3.46
C GLY A 161 33.49 -7.90 3.28
N ARG A 162 33.81 -8.72 2.28
CA ARG A 162 35.11 -8.74 1.64
C ARG A 162 35.51 -7.29 1.31
N PRO A 163 36.75 -6.84 1.58
CA PRO A 163 37.14 -5.45 1.40
C PRO A 163 36.90 -5.00 -0.07
N PRO A 164 36.62 -3.70 -0.29
CA PRO A 164 36.31 -3.19 -1.61
C PRO A 164 37.48 -3.49 -2.55
N ARG A 165 37.16 -4.15 -3.66
CA ARG A 165 38.11 -4.28 -4.77
C ARG A 165 38.37 -2.87 -5.33
N PRO A 166 39.59 -2.57 -5.79
CA PRO A 166 39.92 -1.29 -6.42
C PRO A 166 38.95 -0.99 -7.59
N PRO A 167 38.76 0.30 -7.95
CA PRO A 167 37.75 0.70 -8.92
C PRO A 167 37.95 -0.05 -10.23
N ARG A 168 36.91 -0.77 -10.65
CA ARG A 168 36.81 -1.28 -12.02
C ARG A 168 36.63 -0.08 -12.95
N PRO A 169 37.28 -0.07 -14.13
CA PRO A 169 37.07 0.98 -15.12
C PRO A 169 35.58 1.06 -15.49
N PRO A 170 35.09 2.22 -15.94
CA PRO A 170 33.68 2.45 -16.16
C PRO A 170 33.13 1.38 -17.11
N ARG A 171 32.05 0.70 -16.69
CA ARG A 171 31.24 -0.09 -17.61
C ARG A 171 30.76 0.86 -18.69
N GLY A 172 31.36 0.77 -19.87
CA GLY A 172 30.99 1.49 -21.08
C GLY A 172 29.66 0.98 -21.65
N GLY A 173 28.62 0.92 -20.82
CA GLY A 173 27.25 0.57 -21.20
C GLY A 173 26.41 1.79 -21.53
N GLY A 174 27.03 2.82 -22.09
CA GLY A 174 26.31 3.87 -22.84
C GLY A 174 26.29 3.49 -24.31
N MET A 175 25.39 4.09 -25.09
CA MET A 175 25.22 3.79 -26.53
C MET A 175 26.54 3.83 -27.34
N PHE A 176 27.55 4.58 -26.87
CA PHE A 176 28.89 4.75 -27.49
C PHE A 176 30.07 4.22 -26.63
N GLY A 177 29.82 3.50 -25.54
CA GLY A 177 30.93 2.90 -24.76
C GLY A 177 31.54 1.69 -25.47
N PRO A 178 32.76 1.25 -25.14
CA PRO A 178 33.49 0.20 -25.87
C PRO A 178 32.71 -1.09 -26.13
N ASP A 179 31.83 -1.50 -25.19
CA ASP A 179 30.96 -2.68 -25.30
C ASP A 179 29.47 -2.33 -25.53
N GLY A 180 29.15 -1.05 -25.76
CA GLY A 180 27.80 -0.57 -26.08
C GLY A 180 27.41 -0.87 -27.53
N PRO A 181 26.13 -0.78 -27.93
CA PRO A 181 25.68 -1.21 -29.26
C PRO A 181 26.43 -0.54 -30.43
N LEU A 182 26.84 0.73 -30.31
CA LEU A 182 27.65 1.45 -31.33
C LEU A 182 29.14 1.60 -30.93
N GLY A 183 29.58 0.92 -29.88
CA GLY A 183 30.97 0.94 -29.42
C GLY A 183 31.91 0.13 -30.30
N PRO A 184 33.24 0.35 -30.25
CA PRO A 184 34.23 -0.40 -31.03
C PRO A 184 34.08 -1.93 -30.98
N ASN A 185 33.83 -2.52 -29.81
CA ASN A 185 33.62 -3.96 -29.61
C ASN A 185 32.13 -4.34 -29.52
N GLY A 186 31.23 -3.38 -29.74
CA GLY A 186 29.78 -3.56 -29.70
C GLY A 186 29.24 -4.27 -30.94
N PRO A 187 28.01 -4.80 -30.91
CA PRO A 187 27.44 -5.52 -32.05
C PRO A 187 27.37 -4.70 -33.37
N LEU A 188 27.16 -3.38 -33.32
CA LEU A 188 27.23 -2.49 -34.50
C LEU A 188 28.55 -1.70 -34.59
N GLY A 189 29.52 -2.04 -33.75
CA GLY A 189 30.87 -1.47 -33.80
C GLY A 189 31.68 -1.95 -35.00
N PRO A 190 32.80 -1.29 -35.33
CA PRO A 190 33.73 -1.74 -36.36
C PRO A 190 34.19 -3.20 -36.21
N ASP A 191 34.47 -3.66 -34.98
CA ASP A 191 34.88 -5.04 -34.69
C ASP A 191 33.68 -5.93 -34.28
N GLY A 192 32.45 -5.41 -34.38
CA GLY A 192 31.21 -6.04 -34.00
C GLY A 192 30.70 -7.06 -35.01
N VAL A 193 29.69 -7.85 -34.63
CA VAL A 193 29.09 -8.85 -35.54
C VAL A 193 28.44 -8.23 -36.78
N PHE A 194 28.05 -6.96 -36.75
CA PHE A 194 27.56 -6.17 -37.89
C PHE A 194 28.55 -5.10 -38.39
N GLY A 195 29.76 -5.03 -37.82
CA GLY A 195 30.84 -4.17 -38.32
C GLY A 195 31.35 -4.63 -39.69
N PRO A 196 32.14 -3.84 -40.44
CA PRO A 196 32.60 -4.16 -41.80
C PRO A 196 33.18 -5.58 -41.94
N ASP A 197 34.06 -5.98 -41.02
CA ASP A 197 34.69 -7.31 -40.96
C ASP A 197 33.91 -8.34 -40.11
N GLY A 198 32.78 -7.93 -39.54
CA GLY A 198 31.92 -8.75 -38.69
C GLY A 198 31.19 -9.85 -39.45
N VAL A 199 30.72 -10.90 -38.76
CA VAL A 199 30.08 -12.05 -39.43
C VAL A 199 28.89 -11.69 -40.35
N PHE A 200 28.15 -10.64 -40.03
CA PHE A 200 27.04 -10.08 -40.81
C PHE A 200 27.35 -8.71 -41.42
N GLY A 201 28.60 -8.25 -41.30
CA GLY A 201 29.09 -7.03 -41.97
C GLY A 201 29.17 -7.18 -43.48
N PRO A 202 29.25 -6.08 -44.26
CA PRO A 202 29.35 -6.11 -45.72
C PRO A 202 30.46 -7.04 -46.25
N ASP A 203 31.65 -7.02 -45.62
CA ASP A 203 32.80 -7.88 -46.01
C ASP A 203 32.81 -9.23 -45.27
N GLY A 204 31.92 -9.40 -44.30
CA GLY A 204 31.74 -10.60 -43.50
C GLY A 204 31.27 -11.82 -44.28
N PRO A 205 31.46 -13.05 -43.74
CA PRO A 205 31.02 -14.27 -44.40
C PRO A 205 29.54 -14.28 -44.79
N PHE A 206 28.65 -13.65 -44.03
CA PHE A 206 27.21 -13.54 -44.35
C PHE A 206 26.78 -12.16 -44.87
N GLY A 207 27.75 -11.28 -45.13
CA GLY A 207 27.57 -9.94 -45.70
C GLY A 207 27.18 -9.91 -47.16
N GLU A 208 26.87 -8.73 -47.69
CA GLU A 208 26.56 -8.53 -49.11
C GLU A 208 27.71 -9.01 -50.03
N GLU A 209 28.97 -8.75 -49.64
CA GLU A 209 30.16 -9.15 -50.40
C GLU A 209 30.74 -10.51 -49.95
N GLY A 210 30.16 -11.07 -48.88
CA GLY A 210 30.56 -12.30 -48.22
C GLY A 210 30.49 -13.58 -49.06
N VAL A 211 31.11 -14.65 -48.55
CA VAL A 211 31.06 -15.98 -49.17
C VAL A 211 29.66 -16.61 -49.17
N PHE A 212 28.82 -16.27 -48.19
CA PHE A 212 27.44 -16.71 -48.03
C PHE A 212 26.42 -15.58 -48.28
N GLY A 213 26.88 -14.45 -48.83
CA GLY A 213 26.06 -13.27 -49.07
C GLY A 213 24.94 -13.47 -50.12
N PRO A 214 23.82 -12.73 -49.99
CA PRO A 214 22.67 -12.85 -50.91
C PRO A 214 23.00 -12.41 -52.35
N GLU A 215 24.06 -11.63 -52.57
CA GLU A 215 24.41 -11.09 -53.90
C GLU A 215 25.25 -12.05 -54.76
N ARG A 216 25.92 -13.06 -54.19
CA ARG A 216 26.61 -14.08 -55.01
C ARG A 216 25.65 -14.87 -55.88
N GLY A 217 24.41 -15.05 -55.43
CA GLY A 217 23.34 -15.65 -56.24
C GLY A 217 22.95 -14.84 -57.49
N ARG A 218 23.47 -13.62 -57.66
CA ARG A 218 23.26 -12.80 -58.87
C ARG A 218 24.49 -12.69 -59.78
N ARG A 219 25.72 -12.73 -59.25
CA ARG A 219 26.94 -12.65 -60.08
C ARG A 219 27.13 -13.86 -61.01
N ASP A 220 26.56 -15.02 -60.68
CA ASP A 220 26.58 -16.18 -61.57
C ASP A 220 25.58 -16.05 -62.73
N ARG A 221 24.49 -15.29 -62.59
CA ARG A 221 23.57 -15.00 -63.71
C ARG A 221 24.17 -14.03 -64.74
N ASP A 222 24.96 -13.06 -64.29
CA ASP A 222 25.61 -12.11 -65.20
C ASP A 222 26.82 -12.70 -65.95
N ARG A 223 27.39 -13.80 -65.43
CA ARG A 223 28.42 -14.58 -66.14
C ARG A 223 27.81 -15.48 -67.22
N GLU A 224 26.58 -15.92 -67.04
CA GLU A 224 25.84 -16.71 -68.03
C GLU A 224 25.19 -15.83 -69.13
N GLY A 225 24.87 -14.56 -68.82
CA GLY A 225 24.40 -13.57 -69.80
C GLY A 225 25.48 -13.11 -70.82
N ARG A 226 26.77 -13.22 -70.50
CA ARG A 226 27.87 -12.85 -71.43
C ARG A 226 28.21 -13.92 -72.47
N ARG A 227 27.49 -15.04 -72.52
CA ARG A 227 27.55 -16.01 -73.64
C ARG A 227 26.45 -15.83 -74.68
N GLY A 228 25.42 -15.01 -74.42
CA GLY A 228 24.33 -14.72 -75.37
C GLY A 228 24.53 -13.47 -76.25
N ASP A 229 25.52 -12.63 -75.94
CA ASP A 229 25.67 -11.31 -76.56
C ASP A 229 26.70 -11.26 -77.72
N ARG A 230 26.97 -12.43 -78.32
CA ARG A 230 27.66 -12.52 -79.63
C ARG A 230 26.70 -12.54 -80.83
N ASP A 231 25.40 -12.76 -80.61
CA ASP A 231 24.43 -12.96 -81.71
C ASP A 231 23.41 -11.81 -81.90
N ARG A 232 23.53 -10.68 -81.19
CA ARG A 232 22.61 -9.53 -81.36
C ARG A 232 23.29 -8.20 -81.73
N ARG A 233 24.50 -8.25 -82.32
CA ARG A 233 25.09 -7.13 -83.07
C ARG A 233 24.56 -7.02 -84.51
N ARG A 234 23.30 -7.36 -84.71
CA ARG A 234 22.47 -6.92 -85.85
C ARG A 234 21.18 -6.42 -85.22
N GLU A 235 20.68 -5.28 -85.70
CA GLU A 235 19.45 -4.61 -85.24
C GLU A 235 19.64 -3.59 -84.09
N GLY A 236 20.59 -2.67 -84.30
CA GLY A 236 20.41 -1.33 -83.75
C GLY A 236 19.56 -0.49 -84.71
N ARG A 237 18.41 0.01 -84.25
CA ARG A 237 17.87 1.36 -84.53
C ARG A 237 16.44 1.54 -84.00
N GLY A 238 16.19 2.67 -83.34
CA GLY A 238 14.89 3.19 -82.90
C GLY A 238 14.72 3.07 -81.39
N ASP A 239 14.32 4.07 -80.61
CA ASP A 239 13.86 5.43 -80.92
C ASP A 239 13.87 6.23 -79.58
N ARG A 240 13.90 7.56 -79.66
CA ARG A 240 13.92 8.49 -78.52
C ARG A 240 12.51 9.00 -78.21
N GLY A 241 12.20 9.27 -76.94
CA GLY A 241 11.10 10.17 -76.52
C GLY A 241 10.70 9.90 -75.06
N GLY A 242 10.96 10.80 -74.12
CA GLY A 242 10.07 11.89 -73.63
C GLY A 242 9.81 11.61 -72.13
N ASP A 243 9.47 12.49 -71.18
CA ASP A 243 9.26 13.93 -71.00
C ASP A 243 9.32 14.13 -69.45
N ARG A 244 9.97 15.16 -68.87
CA ARG A 244 9.39 16.40 -68.28
C ARG A 244 8.04 16.17 -67.54
N GLU A 245 7.75 16.62 -66.31
CA GLU A 245 8.25 17.74 -65.49
C GLU A 245 7.66 17.67 -64.05
N HIS A 246 8.17 18.54 -63.18
CA HIS A 246 8.05 18.61 -61.74
C HIS A 246 6.84 19.37 -61.15
N ARG A 247 6.40 18.89 -59.98
CA ARG A 247 6.18 19.55 -58.66
C ARG A 247 5.60 20.98 -58.58
N ARG A 248 4.66 21.14 -57.61
CA ARG A 248 4.63 22.05 -56.42
C ARG A 248 3.15 22.15 -55.99
N GLY A 249 2.71 22.16 -54.73
CA GLY A 249 3.34 22.43 -53.45
C GLY A 249 2.48 23.44 -52.68
N HIS A 250 1.72 22.97 -51.68
CA HIS A 250 1.48 23.54 -50.33
C HIS A 250 1.20 25.05 -50.12
N HIS A 251 0.08 25.40 -49.45
CA HIS A 251 0.00 25.85 -48.03
C HIS A 251 -1.41 26.34 -47.65
N GLY A 252 -1.87 25.95 -46.45
CA GLY A 252 -2.97 26.61 -45.72
C GLY A 252 -2.43 27.37 -44.50
N PRO A 253 -3.26 28.19 -43.84
CA PRO A 253 -3.31 28.14 -42.38
C PRO A 253 -4.72 28.38 -41.80
N GLY A 254 -5.14 27.57 -40.83
CA GLY A 254 -6.38 27.76 -40.07
C GLY A 254 -6.07 28.04 -38.61
N GLN A 255 -6.36 29.27 -38.17
CA GLN A 255 -6.20 29.76 -36.80
C GLN A 255 -7.42 29.41 -35.94
N SER A 256 -7.16 29.19 -34.66
CA SER A 256 -8.09 29.06 -33.54
C SER A 256 -8.80 30.38 -33.18
N PHE A 257 -10.07 30.34 -32.76
CA PHE A 257 -10.50 30.88 -31.46
C PHE A 257 -11.95 30.49 -31.09
N THR A 258 -12.19 30.54 -29.79
CA THR A 258 -13.27 30.03 -28.92
C THR A 258 -14.62 30.77 -28.97
N GLY A 259 -15.70 30.14 -28.47
CA GLY A 259 -16.96 30.82 -28.14
C GLY A 259 -18.05 29.95 -27.48
N TRP A 260 -18.06 30.00 -26.15
CA TRP A 260 -18.97 29.56 -25.07
C TRP A 260 -20.45 29.18 -25.32
N ALA A 261 -20.86 28.20 -24.51
CA ALA A 261 -22.23 27.84 -24.15
C ALA A 261 -22.79 28.79 -23.07
N GLU A 262 -24.07 29.15 -23.16
CA GLU A 262 -25.17 28.72 -22.26
C GLU A 262 -26.52 29.16 -22.86
#